data_AF-A0A7C3YYD9-F1
#
_entry.id   AF-A0A7C3YYD9-F1
#
_cell.length_a   1.000
_cell.length_b   1.000
_cell.length_c   1.000
_cell.angle_alpha   90.00
_cell.angle_beta   90.00
_cell.angle_gamma   90.00
#
_symmetry.space_group_name_H-M   'P 1'
#
loop_
_entity.id
_entity.type
_entity.pdbx_description
1 polymer ?
#
loop_
_entity_poly.entity_id
_entity_poly.type
_entity_poly.pdbx_seq_one_letter_code
_entity_poly.pdbx_strand_id
1 'polypeptide(L)'
;IASSIMSKKIAAGADAIVLDVKVGSGAFMKSLDEARRLAATMVGIGKSLAKRVTAVITDMDEPLGYEIGNANEVKEAIAVLKGQGEDGRLIELCLLIASHMAFSAGVFSDVGTARKELEGILLRGEAIHKFKELIVAQGGNPEVIDRPGKLPQARFRSELCAGRSGYIQSINAELVGLSAMVLGAGRKTKTDTIDPSAGITLRKKAGDYISKDEVIAIMQTNFDDHALAAEYLKRAIIIGDETVAKKDVVYEIIA
;
A
#
# COMPACT_ATOMS: atom_id res chain seq x y z
N ILE A 1 21.53 -2.82 -0.36
CA ILE A 1 20.06 -2.94 -0.60
C ILE A 1 19.79 -3.75 -1.87
N ALA A 2 20.18 -3.25 -3.05
CA ALA A 2 19.98 -3.92 -4.34
C ALA A 2 20.39 -5.41 -4.32
N SER A 3 21.63 -5.72 -3.93
CA SER A 3 22.12 -7.10 -3.84
C SER A 3 21.25 -8.00 -2.94
N SER A 4 20.84 -7.52 -1.76
CA SER A 4 19.99 -8.29 -0.83
C SER A 4 18.60 -8.56 -1.39
N ILE A 5 17.98 -7.59 -2.08
CA ILE A 5 16.67 -7.77 -2.71
C ILE A 5 16.78 -8.76 -3.88
N MET A 6 17.70 -8.49 -4.80
CA MET A 6 17.85 -9.28 -6.03
C MET A 6 18.29 -10.72 -5.76
N SER A 7 19.20 -10.96 -4.81
CA SER A 7 19.66 -12.32 -4.50
C SER A 7 18.50 -13.24 -4.10
N LYS A 8 17.58 -12.76 -3.26
CA LYS A 8 16.39 -13.52 -2.85
C LYS A 8 15.41 -13.75 -4.00
N LYS A 9 15.18 -12.73 -4.85
CA LYS A 9 14.23 -12.85 -5.97
C LYS A 9 14.74 -13.76 -7.08
N ILE A 10 16.04 -13.74 -7.34
CA ILE A 10 16.69 -14.62 -8.31
C ILE A 10 16.75 -16.05 -7.77
N ALA A 11 17.07 -16.24 -6.50
CA ALA A 11 17.07 -17.56 -5.86
C ALA A 11 15.67 -18.21 -5.84
N ALA A 12 14.60 -17.42 -5.86
CA ALA A 12 13.23 -17.92 -5.98
C ALA A 12 12.88 -18.47 -7.38
N GLY A 13 13.78 -18.35 -8.36
CA GLY A 13 13.65 -18.98 -9.68
C GLY A 13 12.80 -18.22 -10.71
N ALA A 14 12.38 -16.99 -10.42
CA ALA A 14 11.53 -16.22 -11.34
C ALA A 14 12.24 -15.91 -12.68
N ASP A 15 11.50 -15.95 -13.79
CA ASP A 15 11.98 -15.56 -15.13
C ASP A 15 11.88 -14.06 -15.38
N ALA A 16 10.82 -13.45 -14.81
CA ALA A 16 10.55 -12.03 -14.88
C ALA A 16 10.30 -11.47 -13.47
N ILE A 17 10.77 -10.24 -13.23
CA ILE A 17 10.67 -9.56 -11.94
C ILE A 17 10.22 -8.12 -12.18
N VAL A 18 9.10 -7.73 -11.59
CA VAL A 18 8.70 -6.31 -11.51
C VAL A 18 8.98 -5.82 -10.10
N LEU A 19 9.74 -4.74 -9.98
CA LEU A 19 10.18 -4.15 -8.72
C LEU A 19 9.42 -2.84 -8.49
N ASP A 20 8.84 -2.69 -7.31
CA ASP A 20 8.22 -1.45 -6.87
C ASP A 20 9.19 -0.69 -5.95
N VAL A 21 9.76 0.40 -6.45
CA VAL A 21 10.77 1.21 -5.76
C VAL A 21 10.09 2.45 -5.19
N LYS A 22 9.78 2.40 -3.89
CA LYS A 22 9.17 3.51 -3.18
C LYS A 22 10.10 4.73 -3.06
N VAL A 23 9.54 5.92 -3.22
CA VAL A 23 10.19 7.21 -2.91
C VAL A 23 9.26 8.08 -2.08
N GLY A 24 9.83 8.86 -1.15
CA GLY A 24 9.10 9.83 -0.34
C GLY A 24 9.21 9.56 1.16
N SER A 25 8.37 10.25 1.92
CA SER A 25 8.44 10.29 3.39
C SER A 25 8.36 8.90 4.02
N GLY A 26 7.53 7.99 3.53
CA GLY A 26 7.40 6.61 4.02
C GLY A 26 8.39 5.62 3.41
N ALA A 27 9.22 6.04 2.46
CA ALA A 27 10.15 5.17 1.78
C ALA A 27 11.53 5.14 2.46
N PHE A 28 12.32 4.12 2.10
CA PHE A 28 13.74 4.08 2.44
C PHE A 28 14.55 5.08 1.60
N MET A 29 14.16 5.31 0.34
CA MET A 29 14.75 6.33 -0.54
C MET A 29 13.94 7.62 -0.40
N LYS A 30 14.55 8.70 0.08
CA LYS A 30 13.82 9.96 0.34
C LYS A 30 13.78 10.88 -0.89
N SER A 31 14.70 10.68 -1.83
CA SER A 31 14.77 11.47 -3.07
C SER A 31 14.57 10.62 -4.32
N LEU A 32 14.04 11.24 -5.37
CA LEU A 32 13.80 10.57 -6.65
C LEU A 32 15.10 10.08 -7.29
N ASP A 33 16.20 10.82 -7.13
CA ASP A 33 17.49 10.43 -7.69
C ASP A 33 18.09 9.20 -6.99
N GLU A 34 17.90 9.06 -5.68
CA GLU A 34 18.26 7.83 -4.95
C GLU A 34 17.44 6.63 -5.42
N ALA A 35 16.12 6.83 -5.56
CA ALA A 35 15.22 5.80 -6.08
C ALA A 35 15.60 5.36 -7.50
N ARG A 36 15.93 6.30 -8.39
CA ARG A 36 16.45 6.02 -9.74
C ARG A 36 17.73 5.20 -9.71
N ARG A 37 18.71 5.60 -8.90
CA ARG A 37 19.97 4.85 -8.76
C ARG A 37 19.72 3.43 -8.28
N LEU A 38 18.85 3.25 -7.29
CA LEU A 38 18.49 1.93 -6.76
C LEU A 38 17.78 1.07 -7.83
N ALA A 39 16.78 1.63 -8.50
CA ALA A 39 16.02 0.97 -9.56
C ALA A 39 16.93 0.53 -10.72
N ALA A 40 17.74 1.44 -11.27
CA ALA A 40 18.69 1.15 -12.35
C ALA A 40 19.71 0.07 -11.94
N THR A 41 20.22 0.12 -10.70
CA THR A 41 21.14 -0.90 -10.18
C THR A 41 20.48 -2.28 -10.15
N MET A 42 19.24 -2.38 -9.65
CA MET A 42 18.53 -3.66 -9.57
C MET A 42 18.17 -4.23 -10.95
N VAL A 43 17.74 -3.37 -11.88
CA VAL A 43 17.50 -3.75 -13.28
C VAL A 43 18.79 -4.25 -13.93
N GLY A 44 19.91 -3.56 -13.73
CA GLY A 44 21.23 -3.96 -14.23
C GLY A 44 21.69 -5.33 -13.71
N ILE A 45 21.51 -5.60 -12.41
CA ILE A 45 21.81 -6.91 -11.81
C ILE A 45 20.94 -8.01 -12.41
N GLY A 46 19.65 -7.74 -12.64
CA GLY A 46 18.75 -8.70 -13.29
C GLY A 46 19.19 -9.04 -14.70
N LYS A 47 19.50 -8.01 -15.50
CA LYS A 47 19.97 -8.15 -16.88
C LYS A 47 21.27 -8.94 -16.98
N SER A 48 22.25 -8.70 -16.10
CA SER A 48 23.52 -9.45 -16.11
C SER A 48 23.34 -10.95 -15.77
N LEU A 49 22.21 -11.31 -15.17
CA LEU A 49 21.83 -12.68 -14.84
C LEU A 49 20.72 -13.23 -15.77
N ALA A 50 20.56 -12.61 -16.95
CA ALA A 50 19.61 -13.00 -17.99
C ALA A 50 18.14 -13.06 -17.50
N LYS A 51 17.78 -12.22 -16.52
CA LYS A 51 16.40 -12.06 -16.04
C LYS A 51 15.75 -10.82 -16.66
N ARG A 52 14.45 -10.92 -16.96
CA ARG A 52 13.65 -9.76 -17.40
C ARG A 52 13.26 -8.97 -16.15
N VAL A 53 13.74 -7.74 -16.02
CA VAL A 53 13.48 -6.92 -14.83
C VAL A 53 12.97 -5.55 -15.24
N THR A 54 11.86 -5.15 -14.64
CA THR A 54 11.31 -3.79 -14.74
C THR A 54 11.20 -3.23 -13.34
N ALA A 55 11.59 -1.97 -13.14
CA ALA A 55 11.41 -1.25 -11.89
C ALA A 55 10.45 -0.07 -12.12
N VAL A 56 9.44 0.04 -11.27
CA VAL A 56 8.48 1.14 -11.22
C VAL A 56 8.81 1.98 -10.00
N ILE A 57 9.06 3.27 -10.17
CA ILE A 57 9.30 4.20 -9.06
C ILE A 57 7.97 4.83 -8.67
N THR A 58 7.57 4.67 -7.40
CA THR A 58 6.22 5.03 -6.95
C THR A 58 6.22 5.88 -5.69
N ASP A 59 5.19 6.72 -5.56
CA ASP A 59 4.98 7.58 -4.41
C ASP A 59 4.74 6.79 -3.12
N MET A 60 5.31 7.32 -2.05
CA MET A 60 5.14 6.87 -0.67
C MET A 60 5.22 8.07 0.29
N ASP A 61 4.95 9.30 -0.19
CA ASP A 61 4.84 10.44 0.71
C ASP A 61 3.63 10.30 1.63
N GLU A 62 2.51 9.76 1.15
CA GLU A 62 1.34 9.36 1.93
C GLU A 62 1.08 7.84 1.79
N PRO A 63 0.31 7.21 2.71
CA PRO A 63 -0.08 5.81 2.56
C PRO A 63 -0.76 5.55 1.21
N LEU A 64 -0.50 4.41 0.57
CA LEU A 64 -1.03 4.15 -0.78
C LEU A 64 -2.56 3.99 -0.79
N GLY A 65 -3.09 3.19 0.13
CA GLY A 65 -4.53 3.04 0.37
C GLY A 65 -5.01 3.91 1.52
N TYR A 66 -6.16 3.53 2.08
CA TYR A 66 -6.77 4.13 3.26
C TYR A 66 -6.55 3.30 4.52
N GLU A 67 -6.26 2.01 4.38
CA GLU A 67 -6.01 1.12 5.50
C GLU A 67 -4.50 0.94 5.72
N ILE A 68 -4.08 1.08 6.97
CA ILE A 68 -2.69 0.86 7.40
C ILE A 68 -2.73 -0.11 8.59
N GLY A 69 -2.14 -1.29 8.45
CA GLY A 69 -2.15 -2.30 9.50
C GLY A 69 -1.99 -3.71 8.98
N ASN A 70 -2.94 -4.59 9.32
CA ASN A 70 -2.89 -6.00 8.95
C ASN A 70 -4.27 -6.49 8.50
N ALA A 71 -5.21 -6.72 9.43
CA ALA A 71 -6.55 -7.19 9.09
C ALA A 71 -7.33 -6.15 8.27
N ASN A 72 -7.14 -4.86 8.53
CA ASN A 72 -7.77 -3.79 7.78
C ASN A 72 -7.23 -3.69 6.34
N GLU A 73 -5.92 -3.85 6.12
CA GLU A 73 -5.35 -3.93 4.77
C GLU A 73 -5.89 -5.14 3.99
N VAL A 74 -6.10 -6.29 4.65
CA VAL A 74 -6.75 -7.45 4.00
C VAL A 74 -8.18 -7.13 3.60
N LYS A 75 -8.92 -6.33 4.39
CA LYS A 75 -10.28 -5.88 4.02
C LYS A 75 -10.24 -4.97 2.80
N GLU A 76 -9.28 -4.04 2.74
CA GLU A 76 -9.10 -3.17 1.58
C GLU A 76 -8.72 -3.96 0.33
N ALA A 77 -7.83 -4.95 0.45
CA ALA A 77 -7.48 -5.84 -0.65
C ALA A 77 -8.70 -6.64 -1.17
N ILE A 78 -9.57 -7.12 -0.27
CA ILE A 78 -10.82 -7.79 -0.65
C ILE A 78 -11.74 -6.82 -1.42
N ALA A 79 -11.85 -5.57 -0.97
CA ALA A 79 -12.65 -4.55 -1.65
C ALA A 79 -12.11 -4.28 -3.06
N VAL A 80 -10.80 -4.06 -3.19
CA VAL A 80 -10.11 -3.88 -4.48
C VAL A 80 -10.37 -5.04 -5.43
N LEU A 81 -10.17 -6.28 -4.97
CA LEU A 81 -10.36 -7.48 -5.78
C LEU A 81 -11.83 -7.71 -6.19
N LYS A 82 -12.79 -7.11 -5.49
CA LYS A 82 -14.21 -7.05 -5.85
C LYS A 82 -14.54 -5.88 -6.80
N GLY A 83 -13.54 -5.15 -7.28
CA GLY A 83 -13.72 -3.97 -8.14
C GLY A 83 -14.19 -2.72 -7.39
N GLN A 84 -13.96 -2.65 -6.08
CA GLN A 84 -14.32 -1.51 -5.23
C GLN A 84 -13.07 -0.73 -4.77
N GLY A 85 -13.17 0.55 -4.43
CA GLY A 85 -12.07 1.35 -3.88
C GLY A 85 -12.32 2.86 -3.95
N GLU A 86 -11.82 3.63 -2.98
CA GLU A 86 -12.24 5.03 -2.78
C GLU A 86 -11.45 6.08 -3.62
N ASP A 87 -10.18 5.84 -3.99
CA ASP A 87 -9.35 6.84 -4.72
C ASP A 87 -8.70 6.34 -6.03
N GLY A 88 -8.79 5.04 -6.31
CA GLY A 88 -8.20 4.41 -7.48
C GLY A 88 -6.66 4.32 -7.48
N ARG A 89 -5.91 4.94 -6.56
CA ARG A 89 -4.42 4.92 -6.57
C ARG A 89 -3.85 3.54 -6.36
N LEU A 90 -4.40 2.81 -5.38
CA LEU A 90 -4.03 1.42 -5.12
C LEU A 90 -4.35 0.54 -6.33
N ILE A 91 -5.55 0.69 -6.89
CA ILE A 91 -6.00 -0.08 -8.07
C ILE A 91 -5.10 0.21 -9.27
N GLU A 92 -4.79 1.49 -9.52
CA GLU A 92 -3.92 1.94 -10.60
C GLU A 92 -2.54 1.29 -10.52
N LEU A 93 -1.92 1.32 -9.33
CA LEU A 93 -0.61 0.71 -9.15
C LEU A 93 -0.66 -0.81 -9.28
N CYS A 94 -1.69 -1.47 -8.73
CA CYS A 94 -1.87 -2.91 -8.88
C CYS A 94 -2.02 -3.32 -10.35
N LEU A 95 -2.85 -2.61 -11.12
CA LEU A 95 -3.05 -2.87 -12.54
C LEU A 95 -1.77 -2.61 -13.33
N LEU A 96 -1.03 -1.53 -13.06
CA LEU A 96 0.23 -1.25 -13.73
C LEU A 96 1.25 -2.38 -13.49
N ILE A 97 1.49 -2.74 -12.23
CA ILE A 97 2.45 -3.81 -11.88
C ILE A 97 2.02 -5.13 -12.52
N ALA A 98 0.75 -5.52 -12.38
CA ALA A 98 0.23 -6.76 -12.94
C ALA A 98 0.35 -6.80 -14.48
N SER A 99 0.13 -5.67 -15.15
CA SER A 99 0.27 -5.55 -16.61
C SER A 99 1.72 -5.77 -17.06
N HIS A 100 2.68 -5.16 -16.36
CA HIS A 100 4.11 -5.39 -16.61
C HIS A 100 4.52 -6.83 -16.32
N MET A 101 3.96 -7.46 -15.28
CA MET A 101 4.21 -8.87 -14.98
C MET A 101 3.69 -9.77 -16.10
N ALA A 102 2.45 -9.56 -16.54
CA ALA A 102 1.82 -10.39 -17.57
C ALA A 102 2.49 -10.24 -18.94
N PHE A 103 2.89 -9.00 -19.30
CA PHE A 103 3.72 -8.75 -20.48
C PHE A 103 5.09 -9.43 -20.37
N SER A 104 5.78 -9.28 -19.23
CA SER A 104 7.12 -9.87 -19.03
C SER A 104 7.10 -11.41 -18.96
N ALA A 105 5.95 -12.00 -18.63
CA ALA A 105 5.71 -13.43 -18.69
C ALA A 105 5.37 -13.94 -20.10
N GLY A 106 5.18 -13.05 -21.09
CA GLY A 106 4.81 -13.41 -22.45
C GLY A 106 3.34 -13.77 -22.63
N VAL A 107 2.49 -13.48 -21.64
CA VAL A 107 1.04 -13.74 -21.69
C VAL A 107 0.34 -12.78 -22.65
N PHE A 108 0.86 -11.55 -22.74
CA PHE A 108 0.38 -10.51 -23.64
C PHE A 108 1.54 -9.90 -24.44
N SER A 109 1.23 -9.42 -25.65
CA SER A 109 2.19 -8.81 -26.58
C SER A 109 2.65 -7.41 -26.17
N ASP A 110 1.88 -6.72 -25.34
CA ASP A 110 2.16 -5.37 -24.88
C ASP A 110 1.43 -5.06 -23.56
N VAL A 111 1.94 -4.08 -22.82
CA VAL A 111 1.42 -3.68 -21.50
C VAL A 111 0.01 -3.10 -21.59
N GLY A 112 -0.34 -2.40 -22.68
CA GLY A 112 -1.65 -1.77 -22.84
C GLY A 112 -2.77 -2.79 -23.01
N THR A 113 -2.54 -3.82 -23.82
CA THR A 113 -3.46 -4.96 -23.99
C THR A 113 -3.58 -5.74 -22.69
N ALA A 114 -2.46 -6.01 -22.01
CA ALA A 114 -2.46 -6.69 -20.72
C ALA A 114 -3.32 -5.94 -19.69
N ARG A 115 -3.17 -4.62 -19.63
CA ARG A 115 -3.93 -3.76 -18.71
C ARG A 115 -5.43 -3.86 -18.94
N LYS A 116 -5.89 -3.71 -20.18
CA LYS A 116 -7.32 -3.78 -20.51
C LYS A 116 -7.94 -5.13 -20.10
N GLU A 117 -7.22 -6.22 -20.31
CA GLU A 117 -7.71 -7.54 -19.91
C GLU A 117 -7.74 -7.70 -18.39
N LEU A 118 -6.70 -7.26 -17.69
CA LEU A 118 -6.63 -7.32 -16.22
C LEU A 118 -7.70 -6.44 -15.54
N GLU A 119 -8.00 -5.27 -16.11
CA GLU A 119 -9.16 -4.44 -15.72
C GLU A 119 -10.47 -5.23 -15.89
N GLY A 120 -10.63 -5.93 -17.02
CA GLY A 120 -11.76 -6.82 -17.26
C GLY A 120 -11.89 -7.94 -16.23
N ILE A 121 -10.80 -8.64 -15.93
CA ILE A 121 -10.73 -9.72 -14.91
C ILE A 121 -11.16 -9.21 -13.53
N LEU A 122 -10.73 -8.00 -13.17
CA LEU A 122 -11.11 -7.36 -11.91
C LEU A 122 -12.62 -7.08 -11.87
N LEU A 123 -13.16 -6.45 -12.93
CA LEU A 123 -14.57 -6.09 -13.02
C LEU A 123 -15.50 -7.31 -13.07
N ARG A 124 -15.06 -8.42 -13.67
CA ARG A 124 -15.82 -9.68 -13.73
C ARG A 124 -15.77 -10.49 -12.43
N GLY A 125 -14.97 -10.07 -11.44
CA GLY A 125 -14.84 -10.74 -10.14
C GLY A 125 -13.98 -12.02 -10.18
N GLU A 126 -13.26 -12.26 -11.27
CA GLU A 126 -12.39 -13.43 -11.40
C GLU A 126 -11.19 -13.32 -10.44
N ALA A 127 -10.68 -12.10 -10.21
CA ALA A 127 -9.56 -11.86 -9.29
C ALA A 127 -9.90 -12.25 -7.85
N ILE A 128 -11.10 -11.91 -7.35
CA ILE A 128 -11.52 -12.28 -5.99
C ILE A 128 -11.77 -13.80 -5.86
N HIS A 129 -12.24 -14.46 -6.92
CA HIS A 129 -12.36 -15.93 -6.94
C HIS A 129 -10.99 -16.58 -6.81
N LYS A 130 -10.00 -16.07 -7.55
CA LYS A 130 -8.62 -16.57 -7.46
C LYS A 130 -8.00 -16.36 -6.07
N PHE A 131 -8.32 -15.25 -5.43
CA PHE A 131 -7.91 -14.99 -4.06
C PHE A 131 -8.57 -15.98 -3.07
N LYS A 132 -9.84 -16.34 -3.28
CA LYS A 132 -10.52 -17.38 -2.50
C LYS A 132 -9.83 -18.73 -2.61
N GLU A 133 -9.46 -19.15 -3.82
CA GLU A 133 -8.67 -20.36 -4.05
C GLU A 133 -7.32 -20.31 -3.31
N LEU A 134 -6.62 -19.17 -3.39
CA LEU A 134 -5.32 -18.96 -2.73
C LEU A 134 -5.41 -19.11 -1.20
N ILE A 135 -6.47 -18.56 -0.58
CA ILE A 135 -6.71 -18.68 0.86
C ILE A 135 -6.92 -20.15 1.24
N VAL A 136 -7.79 -20.87 0.52
CA VAL A 136 -8.08 -22.28 0.80
C VAL A 136 -6.83 -23.14 0.63
N ALA A 137 -6.06 -22.92 -0.43
CA ALA A 137 -4.84 -23.68 -0.72
C ALA A 137 -3.78 -23.58 0.38
N GLN A 138 -3.80 -22.52 1.19
CA GLN A 138 -2.90 -22.31 2.33
C GLN A 138 -3.56 -22.59 3.69
N GLY A 139 -4.74 -23.21 3.70
CA GLY A 139 -5.46 -23.59 4.92
C GLY A 139 -6.19 -22.46 5.64
N GLY A 140 -6.39 -21.31 4.99
CA GLY A 140 -7.13 -20.18 5.54
C GLY A 140 -8.65 -20.33 5.41
N ASN A 141 -9.41 -19.49 6.13
CA ASN A 141 -10.87 -19.46 6.04
C ASN A 141 -11.33 -18.53 4.89
N PRO A 142 -11.88 -19.05 3.78
CA PRO A 142 -12.33 -18.23 2.66
C PRO A 142 -13.57 -17.37 2.95
N GLU A 143 -14.32 -17.66 4.03
CA GLU A 143 -15.51 -16.88 4.39
C GLU A 143 -15.18 -15.42 4.74
N VAL A 144 -13.92 -15.08 5.01
CA VAL A 144 -13.49 -13.69 5.22
C VAL A 144 -13.71 -12.81 3.99
N ILE A 145 -13.77 -13.41 2.79
CA ILE A 145 -14.08 -12.68 1.55
C ILE A 145 -15.54 -12.20 1.55
N ASP A 146 -16.45 -13.08 1.94
CA ASP A 146 -17.89 -12.81 1.92
C ASP A 146 -18.33 -12.07 3.20
N ARG A 147 -17.60 -12.26 4.30
CA ARG A 147 -17.83 -11.65 5.61
C ARG A 147 -16.51 -11.11 6.18
N PRO A 148 -16.00 -9.96 5.68
CA PRO A 148 -14.72 -9.39 6.14
C PRO A 148 -14.67 -9.07 7.64
N GLY A 149 -15.82 -8.95 8.31
CA GLY A 149 -15.90 -8.83 9.77
C GLY A 149 -15.37 -10.04 10.54
N LYS A 150 -15.18 -11.21 9.90
CA LYS A 150 -14.54 -12.39 10.51
C LYS A 150 -13.02 -12.26 10.69
N LEU A 151 -12.40 -11.29 10.02
CA LEU A 151 -11.00 -10.94 10.29
C LEU A 151 -10.86 -10.41 11.73
N PRO A 152 -9.67 -10.47 12.35
CA PRO A 152 -9.44 -9.93 13.68
C PRO A 152 -9.99 -8.50 13.84
N GLN A 153 -10.69 -8.24 14.93
CA GLN A 153 -11.28 -6.93 15.25
C GLN A 153 -10.71 -6.41 16.58
N ALA A 154 -10.31 -5.14 16.58
CA ALA A 154 -9.82 -4.50 17.78
C ALA A 154 -10.98 -4.10 18.69
N ARG A 155 -10.73 -4.12 20.00
CA ARG A 155 -11.68 -3.73 21.04
C ARG A 155 -11.96 -2.23 21.03
N PHE A 156 -10.94 -1.41 20.83
CA PHE A 156 -11.06 0.04 20.86
C PHE A 156 -11.01 0.63 19.46
N ARG A 157 -11.82 1.66 19.25
CA ARG A 157 -11.80 2.54 18.08
C ARG A 157 -11.76 3.97 18.57
N SER A 158 -10.74 4.72 18.20
CA SER A 158 -10.60 6.14 18.54
C SER A 158 -10.56 6.96 17.27
N GLU A 159 -11.43 7.95 17.19
CA GLU A 159 -11.47 8.89 16.08
C GLU A 159 -10.41 9.98 16.27
N LEU A 160 -9.77 10.36 15.17
CA LEU A 160 -9.00 11.59 15.09
C LEU A 160 -9.80 12.61 14.31
N CYS A 161 -10.18 13.71 14.97
CA CYS A 161 -10.89 14.82 14.36
C CYS A 161 -9.92 15.94 13.93
N ALA A 162 -10.30 16.68 12.88
CA ALA A 162 -9.56 17.84 12.39
C ALA A 162 -9.61 19.00 13.41
N GLY A 163 -8.45 19.55 13.78
CA GLY A 163 -8.38 20.70 14.69
C GLY A 163 -8.83 22.03 14.07
N ARG A 164 -8.89 22.11 12.74
CA ARG A 164 -9.34 23.27 11.96
C ARG A 164 -9.88 22.82 10.60
N SER A 165 -10.68 23.69 9.97
CA SER A 165 -11.04 23.53 8.55
C SER A 165 -9.86 23.89 7.64
N GLY A 166 -9.85 23.33 6.43
CA GLY A 166 -8.85 23.61 5.41
C GLY A 166 -8.68 22.44 4.44
N TYR A 167 -7.59 22.43 3.68
CA TYR A 167 -7.19 21.33 2.80
C TYR A 167 -6.01 20.58 3.41
N ILE A 168 -6.04 19.24 3.31
CA ILE A 168 -4.89 18.42 3.69
C ILE A 168 -3.75 18.66 2.70
N GLN A 169 -2.69 19.31 3.15
CA GLN A 169 -1.50 19.65 2.36
C GLN A 169 -0.63 18.41 2.12
N SER A 170 -0.48 17.59 3.16
CA SER A 170 0.33 16.37 3.11
C SER A 170 -0.04 15.45 4.26
N ILE A 171 0.23 14.16 4.07
CA ILE A 171 0.11 13.12 5.08
C ILE A 171 1.45 12.39 5.12
N ASN A 172 2.26 12.57 6.16
CA ASN A 172 3.56 11.90 6.28
C ASN A 172 3.39 10.41 6.57
N ALA A 173 3.65 9.56 5.57
CA ALA A 173 3.50 8.11 5.67
C ALA A 173 4.37 7.45 6.76
N GLU A 174 5.58 7.97 7.02
CA GLU A 174 6.43 7.43 8.09
C GLU A 174 5.80 7.63 9.47
N LEU A 175 5.26 8.82 9.75
CA LEU A 175 4.55 9.10 11.00
C LEU A 175 3.24 8.29 11.12
N VAL A 176 2.52 8.07 10.03
CA VAL A 176 1.36 7.16 10.02
C VAL A 176 1.79 5.73 10.35
N GLY A 177 2.88 5.25 9.75
CA GLY A 177 3.44 3.92 10.03
C GLY A 177 3.89 3.76 11.48
N LEU A 178 4.54 4.79 12.06
CA LEU A 178 4.90 4.81 13.47
C LEU A 178 3.67 4.79 14.38
N SER A 179 2.61 5.54 14.03
CA SER A 179 1.33 5.52 14.74
C SER A 179 0.72 4.10 14.73
N ALA A 180 0.63 3.46 13.56
CA ALA A 180 0.13 2.09 13.44
C ALA A 180 0.97 1.09 14.23
N MET A 181 2.30 1.23 14.21
CA MET A 181 3.22 0.38 14.99
C MET A 181 2.94 0.49 16.49
N VAL A 182 2.78 1.70 17.04
CA VAL A 182 2.51 1.87 18.47
C VAL A 182 1.09 1.47 18.88
N LEU A 183 0.14 1.38 17.94
CA LEU A 183 -1.18 0.77 18.16
C LEU A 183 -1.14 -0.76 18.25
N GLY A 184 -0.01 -1.39 17.89
CA GLY A 184 0.18 -2.84 17.90
C GLY A 184 0.25 -3.50 16.52
N ALA A 185 0.08 -2.73 15.44
CA ALA A 185 0.07 -3.27 14.07
C ALA A 185 1.47 -3.60 13.53
N GLY A 186 2.52 -3.30 14.29
CA GLY A 186 3.91 -3.52 13.90
C GLY A 186 4.78 -3.92 15.09
N ARG A 187 6.08 -4.10 14.81
CA ARG A 187 7.07 -4.50 15.80
C ARG A 187 8.08 -3.38 16.02
N LYS A 188 8.38 -3.04 17.28
CA LYS A 188 9.54 -2.20 17.63
C LYS A 188 10.82 -3.03 17.67
N THR A 189 10.71 -4.27 18.17
CA THR A 189 11.80 -5.25 18.22
C THR A 189 11.40 -6.57 17.55
N LYS A 190 12.38 -7.38 17.16
CA LYS A 190 12.11 -8.66 16.46
C LYS A 190 11.25 -9.64 17.26
N THR A 191 11.21 -9.50 18.59
CA THR A 191 10.47 -10.40 19.50
C THR A 191 9.05 -9.94 19.81
N ASP A 192 8.66 -8.73 19.38
CA ASP A 192 7.34 -8.21 19.66
C ASP A 192 6.25 -9.01 18.94
N THR A 193 5.13 -9.22 19.63
CA THR A 193 3.93 -9.82 19.03
C THR A 193 3.15 -8.73 18.29
N ILE A 194 2.68 -9.05 17.09
CA ILE A 194 1.80 -8.16 16.31
C ILE A 194 0.36 -8.45 16.74
N ASP A 195 -0.42 -7.39 16.95
CA ASP A 195 -1.87 -7.46 17.00
C ASP A 195 -2.43 -7.27 15.59
N PRO A 196 -2.92 -8.34 14.92
CA PRO A 196 -3.39 -8.23 13.54
C PRO A 196 -4.67 -7.38 13.41
N SER A 197 -5.35 -7.11 14.52
CA SER A 197 -6.58 -6.31 14.52
C SER A 197 -6.32 -4.80 14.65
N ALA A 198 -5.11 -4.42 15.05
CA ALA A 198 -4.69 -3.03 15.18
C ALA A 198 -4.38 -2.41 13.81
N GLY A 199 -4.62 -1.11 13.70
CA GLY A 199 -4.41 -0.36 12.46
C GLY A 199 -4.98 1.06 12.50
N ILE A 200 -4.93 1.70 11.35
CA ILE A 200 -5.48 3.03 11.09
C ILE A 200 -6.29 2.96 9.80
N THR A 201 -7.50 3.49 9.83
CA THR A 201 -8.30 3.79 8.64
C THR A 201 -8.30 5.29 8.42
N LEU A 202 -7.65 5.77 7.37
CA LEU A 202 -7.77 7.15 6.91
C LEU A 202 -9.17 7.38 6.34
N ARG A 203 -9.66 8.62 6.42
CA ARG A 203 -10.95 9.04 5.82
C ARG A 203 -10.77 10.11 4.75
N LYS A 204 -9.55 10.62 4.62
CA LYS A 204 -9.15 11.73 3.76
C LYS A 204 -7.72 11.53 3.29
N LYS A 205 -7.39 12.08 2.13
CA LYS A 205 -6.08 12.05 1.48
C LYS A 205 -5.56 13.48 1.28
N ALA A 206 -4.31 13.61 0.84
CA ALA A 206 -3.79 14.90 0.43
C ALA A 206 -4.66 15.51 -0.70
N GLY A 207 -4.92 16.81 -0.62
CA GLY A 207 -5.82 17.56 -1.52
C GLY A 207 -7.28 17.59 -1.09
N ASP A 208 -7.71 16.73 -0.17
CA ASP A 208 -9.10 16.74 0.28
C ASP A 208 -9.38 17.93 1.23
N TYR A 209 -10.56 18.54 1.08
CA TYR A 209 -11.08 19.52 2.04
C TYR A 209 -11.65 18.80 3.27
N ILE A 210 -11.43 19.42 4.43
CA ILE A 210 -11.94 18.98 5.73
C ILE A 210 -12.52 20.16 6.51
N SER A 211 -13.58 19.90 7.26
CA SER A 211 -14.15 20.84 8.22
C SER A 211 -13.54 20.64 9.60
N LYS A 212 -13.49 21.70 10.42
CA LYS A 212 -13.17 21.59 11.83
C LYS A 212 -14.06 20.53 12.49
N ASP A 213 -13.46 19.73 13.37
CA ASP A 213 -14.09 18.63 14.12
C ASP A 213 -14.56 17.43 13.26
N GLU A 214 -14.31 17.45 11.94
CA GLU A 214 -14.56 16.31 11.04
C GLU A 214 -13.59 15.16 11.34
N VAL A 215 -14.09 13.92 11.34
CA VAL A 215 -13.27 12.71 11.52
C VAL A 215 -12.41 12.48 10.27
N ILE A 216 -11.09 12.53 10.44
CA ILE A 216 -10.11 12.40 9.34
C ILE A 216 -9.37 11.05 9.35
N ALA A 217 -9.35 10.37 10.49
CA ALA A 217 -8.82 9.02 10.62
C ALA A 217 -9.45 8.29 11.82
N ILE A 218 -9.41 6.97 11.80
CA ILE A 218 -9.86 6.09 12.89
C ILE A 218 -8.70 5.17 13.26
N MET A 219 -8.30 5.18 14.52
CA MET A 219 -7.31 4.26 15.08
C MET A 219 -8.01 3.05 15.69
N GLN A 220 -7.53 1.85 15.40
CA GLN A 220 -8.01 0.61 15.99
C GLN A 220 -6.90 -0.05 16.80
N THR A 221 -7.19 -0.44 18.05
CA THR A 221 -6.21 -1.07 18.95
C THR A 221 -6.86 -1.87 20.07
N ASN A 222 -6.11 -2.81 20.66
CA ASN A 222 -6.47 -3.49 21.91
C ASN A 222 -5.77 -2.89 23.14
N PHE A 223 -4.98 -1.82 22.99
CA PHE A 223 -4.34 -1.13 24.10
C PHE A 223 -5.22 0.00 24.63
N ASP A 224 -5.35 0.09 25.96
CA ASP A 224 -6.13 1.16 26.60
C ASP A 224 -5.50 2.54 26.36
N ASP A 225 -4.19 2.68 26.56
CA ASP A 225 -3.44 3.90 26.26
C ASP A 225 -2.90 3.91 24.82
N HIS A 226 -3.41 4.85 24.03
CA HIS A 226 -3.04 5.09 22.65
C HIS A 226 -2.78 6.59 22.36
N ALA A 227 -2.47 7.37 23.40
CA ALA A 227 -2.22 8.80 23.26
C ALA A 227 -1.02 9.11 22.34
N LEU A 228 0.05 8.30 22.43
CA LEU A 228 1.23 8.44 21.56
C LEU A 228 0.89 8.18 20.08
N ALA A 229 0.01 7.21 19.80
CA ALA A 229 -0.46 6.96 18.44
C ALA A 229 -1.19 8.18 17.87
N ALA A 230 -2.06 8.78 18.68
CA ALA A 230 -2.79 9.99 18.32
C ALA A 230 -1.85 11.17 18.06
N GLU A 231 -0.78 11.33 18.85
CA GLU A 231 0.22 12.37 18.65
C GLU A 231 0.95 12.21 17.31
N TYR A 232 1.43 11.01 17.00
CA TYR A 232 2.08 10.73 15.71
C TYR A 232 1.14 11.01 14.54
N LEU A 233 -0.12 10.56 14.63
CA LEU A 233 -1.09 10.74 13.56
C LEU A 233 -1.47 12.21 13.36
N LYS A 234 -1.61 12.99 14.45
CA LYS A 234 -1.80 14.45 14.39
C LYS A 234 -0.65 15.15 13.70
N ARG A 235 0.59 14.76 14.02
CA ARG A 235 1.80 15.34 13.42
C ARG A 235 1.99 14.92 11.96
N ALA A 236 1.42 13.78 11.55
CA ALA A 236 1.49 13.29 10.19
C ALA A 236 0.69 14.16 9.21
N ILE A 237 -0.41 14.77 9.66
CA ILE A 237 -1.38 15.45 8.79
C ILE A 237 -1.19 16.96 8.88
N ILE A 238 -0.81 17.58 7.76
CA ILE A 238 -0.66 19.04 7.67
C ILE A 238 -1.89 19.62 6.98
N ILE A 239 -2.51 20.62 7.61
CA ILE A 239 -3.72 21.30 7.12
C ILE A 239 -3.37 22.75 6.81
N GLY A 240 -3.75 23.20 5.62
CA GLY A 240 -3.49 24.55 5.11
C GLY A 240 -4.71 25.13 4.41
N ASP A 241 -4.62 26.39 3.99
CA ASP A 241 -5.75 27.13 3.43
C ASP A 241 -5.87 26.99 1.90
N GLU A 242 -4.79 26.56 1.23
CA GLU A 242 -4.72 26.41 -0.22
C GLU A 242 -4.97 24.97 -0.67
N THR A 243 -5.51 24.78 -1.87
CA THR A 243 -5.61 23.43 -2.45
C THR A 243 -4.22 22.94 -2.90
N VAL A 244 -3.98 21.64 -2.81
CA VAL A 244 -2.78 20.98 -3.35
C VAL A 244 -3.17 19.98 -4.41
N ALA A 245 -2.38 19.95 -5.50
CA ALA A 245 -2.56 18.97 -6.55
C ALA A 245 -2.28 17.56 -6.02
N LYS A 246 -3.14 16.61 -6.37
CA LYS A 246 -2.90 15.19 -6.10
C LYS A 246 -1.65 14.74 -6.85
N LYS A 247 -0.77 14.03 -6.16
CA LYS A 247 0.46 13.48 -6.76
C LYS A 247 0.12 12.23 -7.57
N ASP A 248 0.83 12.05 -8.67
CA ASP A 248 0.82 10.78 -9.40
C ASP A 248 1.37 9.65 -8.52
N VAL A 249 0.77 8.46 -8.62
CA VAL A 249 1.24 7.28 -7.89
C VAL A 249 2.55 6.72 -8.46
N VAL A 250 2.82 6.96 -9.74
CA VAL A 250 3.99 6.44 -10.47
C VAL A 250 4.76 7.60 -11.06
N TYR A 251 6.05 7.68 -10.75
CA TYR A 251 6.94 8.72 -11.27
C TYR A 251 7.67 8.30 -12.53
N GLU A 252 8.16 7.06 -12.57
CA GLU A 252 9.03 6.59 -13.63
C GLU A 252 9.03 5.06 -13.74
N ILE A 253 9.28 4.54 -14.94
CA ILE A 253 9.44 3.11 -15.21
C ILE A 253 10.79 2.89 -15.89
N ILE A 254 11.61 1.99 -15.34
CA ILE A 254 12.94 1.66 -15.81
C ILE A 254 12.96 0.17 -16.16
N ALA A 255 13.30 -0.19 -17.40
CA ALA A 255 13.32 -1.56 -17.89
C ALA A 255 14.66 -1.97 -18.50
#